data_AF-A0A7S2E2Y6-F1
#
_entry.id   AF-A0A7S2E2Y6-F1
#
_cell.length_a   1.000
_cell.length_b   1.000
_cell.length_c   1.000
_cell.angle_alpha   90.00
_cell.angle_beta   90.00
_cell.angle_gamma   90.00
#
_symmetry.space_group_name_H-M   'P 1'
#
loop_
_entity.id
_entity.type
_entity.pdbx_description
1 polymer ?
#
loop_
_entity_poly.entity_id
_entity_poly.type
_entity_poly.pdbx_seq_one_letter_code
_entity_poly.pdbx_strand_id
1 'polypeptide(L)'
;GGLFWAAWGETIVRDKERLGRIRMQFHERVNLVYGNGWVLKSVFGGGLLQTAQRSEVEVDENQRYKCDYRWLVEPIRGKDGEYMLRSDHHPRHAVRAGIPLTVERRDRCQINHRWRVEFPDTENTADSPFHIRSVASGMYLKIDDETGTATLERHAPAELWQARDATGKGWKAFKKMVTKDLATSPSSSFSRSSFVGNEPGTSRSTEGGASSSSWASRSSADMSPPRR
;
A
#
# COMPACT_ATOMS: atom_id res chain seq x y z
N GLY A 1 -37.24 -49.16 -23.32
CA GLY A 1 -35.99 -48.95 -24.06
C GLY A 1 -35.68 -47.46 -24.04
N GLY A 2 -34.59 -47.09 -23.37
CA GLY A 2 -34.11 -45.70 -23.25
C GLY A 2 -33.69 -45.10 -24.60
N LEU A 3 -33.97 -43.81 -24.85
CA LEU A 3 -33.16 -42.65 -24.44
C LEU A 3 -31.80 -42.63 -25.13
N PHE A 4 -31.68 -42.01 -26.31
CA PHE A 4 -30.37 -41.66 -26.89
C PHE A 4 -30.46 -40.55 -27.96
N TRP A 5 -30.99 -39.36 -27.65
CA TRP A 5 -30.82 -38.17 -28.52
C TRP A 5 -30.76 -36.83 -27.77
N ALA A 6 -30.23 -36.78 -26.54
CA ALA A 6 -30.13 -35.53 -25.76
C ALA A 6 -28.71 -35.24 -25.23
N ALA A 7 -27.65 -35.65 -25.95
CA ALA A 7 -26.28 -35.60 -25.42
C ALA A 7 -25.29 -34.70 -26.21
N TRP A 8 -25.77 -33.77 -27.05
CA TRP A 8 -24.89 -32.84 -27.78
C TRP A 8 -25.23 -31.36 -27.60
N GLY A 9 -26.26 -31.03 -26.83
CA GLY A 9 -26.66 -29.64 -26.53
C GLY A 9 -26.23 -29.12 -25.15
N GLU A 10 -25.89 -29.99 -24.19
CA GLU A 10 -25.59 -29.58 -22.80
C GLU A 10 -24.12 -29.30 -22.52
N THR A 11 -23.20 -29.72 -23.39
CA THR A 11 -21.75 -29.64 -23.08
C THR A 11 -21.18 -28.23 -23.30
N ILE A 12 -21.80 -27.39 -24.14
CA ILE A 12 -21.30 -26.03 -24.41
C ILE A 12 -21.82 -24.99 -23.38
N VAL A 13 -22.90 -25.31 -22.66
CA VAL A 13 -23.44 -24.40 -21.63
C VAL A 13 -22.77 -24.60 -20.27
N ARG A 14 -22.29 -25.81 -19.97
CA ARG A 14 -21.65 -26.10 -18.67
C ARG A 14 -20.23 -25.55 -18.51
N ASP A 15 -19.54 -25.18 -19.60
CA ASP A 15 -18.23 -24.50 -19.49
C ASP A 15 -18.33 -22.99 -19.26
N LYS A 16 -19.48 -22.37 -19.54
CA LYS A 16 -19.72 -20.97 -19.15
C LYS A 16 -20.11 -20.81 -17.68
N GLU A 17 -20.62 -21.87 -17.05
CA GLU A 17 -20.98 -21.88 -15.62
C GLU A 17 -19.85 -22.39 -14.71
N ARG A 18 -18.87 -23.14 -15.25
CA ARG A 18 -17.65 -23.53 -14.53
C ARG A 18 -16.58 -22.45 -14.46
N LEU A 19 -16.64 -21.44 -15.34
CA LEU A 19 -16.03 -20.13 -15.11
C LEU A 19 -16.93 -19.28 -14.18
N GLY A 20 -17.50 -19.93 -13.17
CA GLY A 20 -17.96 -19.30 -11.95
C GLY A 20 -16.80 -18.48 -11.40
N ARG A 21 -16.78 -17.22 -11.83
CA ARG A 21 -15.87 -16.15 -11.43
C ARG A 21 -15.54 -16.33 -9.97
N ILE A 22 -14.31 -16.75 -9.69
CA ILE A 22 -13.74 -16.65 -8.37
C ILE A 22 -13.64 -15.14 -8.11
N ARG A 23 -14.71 -14.56 -7.55
CA ARG A 23 -14.64 -13.27 -6.89
C ARG A 23 -13.73 -13.51 -5.70
N MET A 24 -12.45 -13.23 -5.89
CA MET A 24 -11.46 -13.22 -4.84
C MET A 24 -12.01 -12.38 -3.70
N GLN A 25 -12.18 -13.00 -2.54
CA GLN A 25 -12.56 -12.31 -1.33
C GLN A 25 -11.27 -11.97 -0.60
N PHE A 26 -10.85 -10.72 -0.73
CA PHE A 26 -9.90 -10.15 0.20
C PHE A 26 -10.51 -10.15 1.60
N HIS A 27 -9.66 -10.17 2.63
CA HIS A 27 -10.09 -9.84 3.99
C HIS A 27 -10.78 -8.46 4.02
N GLU A 28 -11.64 -8.25 5.02
CA GLU A 28 -12.42 -7.00 5.15
C GLU A 28 -11.50 -5.77 5.12
N ARG A 29 -10.33 -5.87 5.75
CA ARG A 29 -9.27 -4.85 5.77
C ARG A 29 -7.94 -5.50 5.48
N VAL A 30 -7.14 -4.87 4.63
CA VAL A 30 -5.80 -5.37 4.28
C VAL A 30 -4.75 -4.27 4.37
N ASN A 31 -3.52 -4.65 4.69
CA ASN A 31 -2.34 -3.85 4.41
C ASN A 31 -1.81 -4.28 3.03
N LEU A 32 -1.59 -3.30 2.14
CA LEU A 32 -1.00 -3.57 0.82
C LEU A 32 0.51 -3.40 0.93
N VAL A 33 1.23 -4.50 0.77
CA VAL A 33 2.69 -4.58 0.87
C VAL A 33 3.26 -4.82 -0.51
N TYR A 34 4.26 -4.03 -0.93
CA TYR A 34 4.94 -4.19 -2.21
C TYR A 34 6.32 -4.82 -2.00
N GLY A 35 6.58 -5.90 -2.74
CA GLY A 35 7.70 -6.80 -2.48
C GLY A 35 7.64 -7.27 -1.02
N ASN A 36 8.68 -6.93 -0.27
CA ASN A 36 8.73 -7.14 1.18
C ASN A 36 9.10 -5.88 1.98
N GLY A 37 9.33 -4.75 1.32
CA GLY A 37 9.95 -3.57 1.92
C GLY A 37 9.00 -2.41 2.19
N TRP A 38 7.92 -2.28 1.43
CA TRP A 38 7.11 -1.07 1.43
C TRP A 38 5.64 -1.34 1.70
N VAL A 39 4.99 -0.43 2.42
CA VAL A 39 3.56 -0.47 2.73
C VAL A 39 2.89 0.76 2.13
N LEU A 40 1.76 0.55 1.46
CA LEU A 40 0.95 1.64 0.92
C LEU A 40 0.22 2.38 2.05
N LYS A 41 0.30 3.71 2.06
CA LYS A 41 -0.37 4.54 3.07
C LYS A 41 -1.04 5.78 2.48
N SER A 42 -2.08 6.24 3.15
CA SER A 42 -2.68 7.55 2.94
C SER A 42 -2.38 8.43 4.15
N VAL A 43 -1.96 9.68 3.92
CA VAL A 43 -1.78 10.65 5.01
C VAL A 43 -3.07 11.43 5.21
N PHE A 44 -3.44 11.67 6.46
CA PHE A 44 -4.61 12.50 6.76
C PHE A 44 -4.48 13.90 6.15
N GLY A 45 -5.46 14.29 5.34
CA GLY A 45 -5.46 15.56 4.62
C GLY A 45 -4.50 15.63 3.42
N GLY A 46 -3.69 14.59 3.18
CA GLY A 46 -2.83 14.47 2.01
C GLY A 46 -3.57 13.80 0.86
N GLY A 47 -3.86 14.56 -0.20
CA GLY A 47 -4.47 14.01 -1.41
C GLY A 47 -3.54 13.09 -2.22
N LEU A 48 -2.25 13.02 -1.88
CA LEU A 48 -1.26 12.19 -2.56
C LEU A 48 -1.17 10.80 -1.92
N LEU A 49 -1.03 9.77 -2.74
CA LEU A 49 -0.75 8.42 -2.29
C LEU A 49 0.71 8.32 -1.84
N GLN A 50 0.94 7.81 -0.63
CA GLN A 50 2.28 7.69 -0.06
C GLN A 50 2.63 6.25 0.26
N THR A 51 3.88 6.03 0.65
CA THR A 51 4.36 4.74 1.12
C THR A 51 5.14 4.93 2.43
N ALA A 52 5.41 3.84 3.13
CA ALA A 52 6.37 3.80 4.23
C ALA A 52 7.17 2.51 4.16
N GLN A 53 8.39 2.52 4.69
CA GLN A 53 9.12 1.28 4.89
C GLN A 53 8.38 0.41 5.92
N ARG A 54 8.23 -0.87 5.60
CA ARG A 54 7.53 -1.85 6.43
C ARG A 54 8.12 -1.93 7.83
N SER A 55 9.45 -1.92 7.93
CA SER A 55 10.18 -1.92 9.20
C SER A 55 9.78 -0.76 10.12
N GLU A 56 9.65 0.45 9.57
CA GLU A 56 9.25 1.63 10.34
C GLU A 56 7.80 1.52 10.83
N VAL A 57 6.90 1.05 9.97
CA VAL A 57 5.47 0.85 10.31
C VAL A 57 5.30 -0.20 11.39
N GLU A 58 6.17 -1.22 11.45
CA GLU A 58 6.13 -2.27 12.47
C GLU A 58 6.62 -1.80 13.86
N VAL A 59 7.41 -0.72 13.93
CA VAL A 59 8.09 -0.29 15.16
C VAL A 59 7.51 1.00 15.77
N ASP A 60 7.08 1.99 14.98
CA ASP A 60 6.66 3.31 15.51
C ASP A 60 5.13 3.46 15.60
N GLU A 61 4.60 3.55 16.83
CA GLU A 61 3.17 3.76 17.07
C GLU A 61 2.68 5.16 16.66
N ASN A 62 3.50 6.20 16.75
CA ASN A 62 3.10 7.58 16.42
C ASN A 62 2.90 7.76 14.91
N GLN A 63 3.70 7.08 14.08
CA GLN A 63 3.52 7.03 12.62
C GLN A 63 2.18 6.40 12.23
N ARG A 64 1.67 5.45 13.03
CA ARG A 64 0.39 4.77 12.79
C ARG A 64 -0.82 5.64 13.04
N TYR A 65 -0.75 6.58 13.98
CA TYR A 65 -1.87 7.48 14.26
C TYR A 65 -2.03 8.59 13.22
N LYS A 66 -0.97 8.90 12.46
CA LYS A 66 -0.95 10.01 11.49
C LYS A 66 -1.26 9.60 10.05
N CYS A 67 -1.35 8.30 9.77
CA CYS A 67 -1.61 7.78 8.44
C CYS A 67 -2.59 6.62 8.51
N ASP A 68 -3.30 6.37 7.41
CA ASP A 68 -4.06 5.15 7.20
C ASP A 68 -3.26 4.18 6.33
N TYR A 69 -3.00 3.00 6.87
CA TYR A 69 -2.32 1.91 6.17
C TYR A 69 -3.27 0.79 5.77
N ARG A 70 -4.53 0.88 6.22
CA ARG A 70 -5.55 -0.14 6.01
C ARG A 70 -6.41 0.23 4.82
N TRP A 71 -6.55 -0.72 3.93
CA TRP A 71 -7.27 -0.56 2.70
C TRP A 71 -8.45 -1.51 2.64
N LEU A 72 -9.57 -1.03 2.11
CA LEU A 72 -10.71 -1.83 1.72
C LEU A 72 -10.58 -2.10 0.22
N VAL A 73 -10.44 -3.38 -0.15
CA VAL A 73 -10.38 -3.81 -1.56
C VAL A 73 -11.78 -4.24 -1.98
N GLU A 74 -12.57 -3.28 -2.45
CA GLU A 74 -14.00 -3.47 -2.72
C GLU A 74 -14.23 -3.92 -4.18
N PRO A 75 -14.87 -5.07 -4.43
CA PRO A 75 -15.22 -5.49 -5.78
C PRO A 75 -16.29 -4.58 -6.38
N ILE A 76 -16.13 -4.21 -7.65
CA ILE A 76 -17.09 -3.35 -8.36
C ILE A 76 -18.25 -4.20 -8.88
N ARG A 77 -19.47 -3.88 -8.42
CA ARG A 77 -20.69 -4.60 -8.85
C ARG A 77 -20.84 -4.54 -10.37
N GLY A 78 -21.00 -5.70 -11.00
CA GLY A 78 -21.19 -5.83 -12.45
C GLY A 78 -19.91 -5.69 -13.28
N LYS A 79 -18.73 -5.63 -12.65
CA LYS A 79 -17.42 -5.57 -13.31
C LYS A 79 -16.49 -6.59 -12.68
N ASP A 80 -16.37 -7.75 -13.30
CA ASP A 80 -15.64 -8.86 -12.70
C ASP A 80 -14.14 -8.65 -12.78
N GLY A 81 -13.46 -8.97 -11.68
CA GLY A 81 -12.02 -8.73 -11.53
C GLY A 81 -11.65 -7.25 -11.38
N GLU A 82 -12.61 -6.32 -11.37
CA GLU A 82 -12.37 -4.91 -11.09
C GLU A 82 -12.67 -4.58 -9.63
N TYR A 83 -11.73 -3.89 -9.00
CA TYR A 83 -11.75 -3.51 -7.59
C TYR A 83 -11.53 -2.01 -7.44
N MET A 84 -11.92 -1.51 -6.28
CA MET A 84 -11.60 -0.19 -5.81
C MET A 84 -10.79 -0.31 -4.53
N LEU A 85 -9.69 0.45 -4.45
CA LEU A 85 -8.85 0.53 -3.26
C LEU A 85 -9.28 1.76 -2.46
N ARG A 86 -9.90 1.55 -1.30
CA ARG A 86 -10.44 2.64 -0.44
C ARG A 86 -9.68 2.69 0.87
N SER A 87 -9.52 3.89 1.41
CA SER A 87 -9.01 4.06 2.78
C SER A 87 -10.02 3.49 3.78
N ASP A 88 -9.55 2.76 4.80
CA ASP A 88 -10.42 2.27 5.90
C ASP A 88 -10.89 3.44 6.78
N HIS A 89 -10.00 4.40 7.07
CA HIS A 89 -10.32 5.55 7.93
C HIS A 89 -11.25 6.55 7.22
N HIS A 90 -11.05 6.75 5.92
CA HIS A 90 -11.92 7.58 5.09
C HIS A 90 -12.51 6.74 3.96
N PRO A 91 -13.54 5.91 4.22
CA PRO A 91 -14.09 5.03 3.19
C PRO A 91 -14.56 5.78 1.96
N ARG A 92 -14.98 7.05 2.05
CA ARG A 92 -15.38 7.80 0.86
C ARG A 92 -14.21 8.14 -0.07
N HIS A 93 -12.97 7.95 0.36
CA HIS A 93 -11.77 8.25 -0.39
C HIS A 93 -11.23 6.97 -1.04
N ALA A 94 -10.82 7.08 -2.29
CA ALA A 94 -10.33 5.96 -3.08
C ALA A 94 -9.05 6.34 -3.83
N VAL A 95 -8.20 5.34 -4.10
CA VAL A 95 -7.01 5.53 -4.90
C VAL A 95 -7.42 5.78 -6.35
N ARG A 96 -6.97 6.92 -6.89
CA ARG A 96 -7.12 7.32 -8.27
C ARG A 96 -5.81 7.12 -9.03
N ALA A 97 -5.90 6.37 -10.12
CA ALA A 97 -4.86 6.27 -11.12
C ALA A 97 -4.67 7.64 -11.80
N GLY A 98 -3.45 8.16 -11.71
CA GLY A 98 -3.05 9.46 -12.23
C GLY A 98 -1.54 9.64 -12.07
N ILE A 99 -1.02 10.73 -12.60
CA ILE A 99 0.37 11.17 -12.39
C ILE A 99 0.26 12.61 -11.88
N PRO A 100 0.33 12.84 -10.55
CA PRO A 100 0.62 11.86 -9.50
C PRO A 100 -0.57 10.96 -9.14
N LEU A 101 -0.27 9.85 -8.45
CA LEU A 101 -1.29 9.00 -7.82
C LEU A 101 -1.88 9.73 -6.60
N THR A 102 -3.21 9.69 -6.50
CA THR A 102 -3.95 10.47 -5.49
C THR A 102 -4.97 9.61 -4.75
N VAL A 103 -5.32 10.04 -3.54
CA VAL A 103 -6.41 9.51 -2.74
C VAL A 103 -7.45 10.62 -2.60
N GLU A 104 -8.52 10.54 -3.37
CA GLU A 104 -9.54 11.58 -3.42
C GLU A 104 -10.92 11.06 -3.04
N ARG A 105 -11.78 11.99 -2.59
CA ARG A 105 -13.17 11.67 -2.30
C ARG A 105 -13.86 11.22 -3.58
N ARG A 106 -14.41 10.01 -3.56
CA ARG A 106 -15.26 9.49 -4.62
C ARG A 106 -16.67 10.03 -4.43
N ASP A 107 -17.14 10.81 -5.40
CA ASP A 107 -18.56 11.09 -5.53
C ASP A 107 -19.24 10.06 -6.45
N ARG A 108 -18.49 9.48 -7.40
CA ARG A 108 -18.93 8.41 -8.31
C ARG A 108 -17.77 7.46 -8.65
N CYS A 109 -18.08 6.19 -8.97
CA CYS A 109 -17.09 5.20 -9.41
C CYS A 109 -16.62 5.47 -10.86
N GLN A 110 -15.62 6.34 -11.01
CA GLN A 110 -15.00 6.67 -12.30
C GLN A 110 -13.97 5.60 -12.71
N ILE A 111 -13.64 5.53 -14.01
CA ILE A 111 -12.69 4.55 -14.55
C ILE A 111 -11.30 4.66 -13.91
N ASN A 112 -10.85 5.86 -13.56
CA ASN A 112 -9.55 6.10 -12.92
C ASN A 112 -9.47 5.56 -11.48
N HIS A 113 -10.60 5.20 -10.86
CA HIS A 113 -10.64 4.57 -9.53
C HIS A 113 -10.71 3.05 -9.59
N ARG A 114 -10.70 2.47 -10.79
CA ARG A 114 -10.86 1.03 -11.00
C ARG A 114 -9.52 0.38 -11.25
N TRP A 115 -9.31 -0.71 -10.55
CA TRP A 115 -8.07 -1.47 -10.55
C TRP A 115 -8.38 -2.93 -10.83
N ARG A 116 -7.53 -3.60 -11.60
CA ARG A 116 -7.55 -5.05 -11.74
C ARG A 116 -6.44 -5.64 -10.88
N VAL A 117 -6.76 -6.77 -10.26
CA VAL A 117 -5.78 -7.59 -9.57
C VAL A 117 -5.45 -8.75 -10.48
N GLU A 118 -4.18 -8.87 -10.87
CA GLU A 118 -3.68 -9.91 -11.79
C GLU A 118 -2.69 -10.81 -11.02
N PHE A 119 -2.92 -12.11 -10.98
CA PHE A 119 -2.03 -13.08 -10.32
C PHE A 119 -1.09 -13.68 -11.36
N PRO A 120 0.23 -13.74 -11.09
CA PRO A 120 1.18 -14.38 -12.00
C PRO A 120 1.01 -15.92 -12.01
N ASP A 121 0.62 -16.49 -10.88
CA ASP A 121 0.43 -17.93 -10.70
C ASP A 121 -1.04 -18.35 -10.80
N THR A 122 -1.29 -19.62 -11.08
CA THR A 122 -2.64 -20.20 -11.25
C THR A 122 -3.42 -20.36 -9.95
N GLU A 123 -2.74 -20.37 -8.79
CA GLU A 123 -3.39 -20.44 -7.48
C GLU A 123 -3.84 -19.06 -7.02
N ASN A 124 -5.04 -18.66 -7.44
CA ASN A 124 -5.69 -17.41 -7.05
C ASN A 124 -6.26 -17.52 -5.62
N THR A 125 -5.42 -17.32 -4.61
CA THR A 125 -5.84 -17.22 -3.21
C THR A 125 -5.66 -15.80 -2.68
N ALA A 126 -6.39 -15.42 -1.63
CA ALA A 126 -6.29 -14.07 -1.04
C ALA A 126 -4.89 -13.72 -0.53
N ASP A 127 -4.09 -14.74 -0.21
CA ASP A 127 -2.71 -14.61 0.27
C ASP A 127 -1.67 -14.66 -0.86
N SER A 128 -2.07 -15.02 -2.09
CA SER A 128 -1.17 -15.10 -3.23
C SER A 128 -0.68 -13.70 -3.63
N PRO A 129 0.62 -13.53 -3.96
CA PRO A 129 1.13 -12.27 -4.50
C PRO A 129 0.48 -11.90 -5.86
N PHE A 130 0.35 -10.61 -6.15
CA PHE A 130 -0.35 -10.11 -7.34
C PHE A 130 0.19 -8.79 -7.88
N HIS A 131 -0.19 -8.46 -9.11
CA HIS A 131 -0.07 -7.12 -9.66
C HIS A 131 -1.37 -6.33 -9.51
N ILE A 132 -1.24 -5.02 -9.36
CA ILE A 132 -2.36 -4.08 -9.37
C ILE A 132 -2.26 -3.25 -10.65
N ARG A 133 -3.26 -3.33 -11.52
CA ARG A 133 -3.28 -2.66 -12.82
C ARG A 133 -4.42 -1.66 -12.92
N SER A 134 -4.11 -0.43 -13.32
CA SER A 134 -5.10 0.60 -13.62
C SER A 134 -5.97 0.18 -14.80
N VAL A 135 -7.29 0.21 -14.63
CA VAL A 135 -8.24 -0.04 -15.74
C VAL A 135 -8.19 1.10 -16.77
N ALA A 136 -7.95 2.34 -16.31
CA ALA A 136 -7.97 3.51 -17.18
C ALA A 136 -6.78 3.60 -18.13
N SER A 137 -5.56 3.35 -17.61
CA SER A 137 -4.33 3.48 -18.37
C SER A 137 -3.71 2.14 -18.79
N GLY A 138 -4.16 1.03 -18.20
CA GLY A 138 -3.53 -0.28 -18.39
C GLY A 138 -2.15 -0.40 -17.75
N MET A 139 -1.70 0.61 -16.99
CA MET A 139 -0.40 0.62 -16.31
C MET A 139 -0.48 -0.03 -14.93
N TYR A 140 0.64 -0.54 -14.45
CA TYR A 140 0.78 -1.24 -13.19
C TYR A 140 1.22 -0.29 -12.08
N LEU A 141 0.60 -0.44 -10.92
CA LEU A 141 1.00 0.24 -9.70
C LEU A 141 2.29 -0.39 -9.18
N LYS A 142 3.29 0.44 -8.92
CA LYS A 142 4.53 0.04 -8.28
C LYS A 142 5.00 1.09 -7.28
N ILE A 143 6.03 0.75 -6.52
CA ILE A 143 6.79 1.73 -5.75
C ILE A 143 8.14 1.89 -6.43
N ASP A 144 8.54 3.15 -6.61
CA ASP A 144 9.89 3.49 -7.02
C ASP A 144 10.82 3.35 -5.82
N ASP A 145 11.74 2.40 -5.87
CA ASP A 145 12.63 2.07 -4.75
C ASP A 145 13.62 3.19 -4.40
N GLU A 146 13.96 4.05 -5.36
CA GLU A 146 14.87 5.18 -5.13
C GLU A 146 14.19 6.28 -4.32
N THR A 147 12.92 6.56 -4.62
CA THR A 147 12.18 7.67 -4.01
C THR A 147 11.22 7.23 -2.92
N GLY A 148 10.93 5.93 -2.82
CA GLY A 148 9.85 5.40 -1.98
C GLY A 148 8.48 5.92 -2.40
N THR A 149 8.29 6.37 -3.65
CA THR A 149 7.01 6.94 -4.09
C THR A 149 6.19 5.93 -4.87
N ALA A 150 4.87 5.92 -4.65
CA ALA A 150 3.97 5.12 -5.46
C ALA A 150 3.85 5.75 -6.86
N THR A 151 4.03 4.94 -7.90
CA THR A 151 3.98 5.38 -9.31
C THR A 151 3.33 4.34 -10.21
N LEU A 152 3.19 4.65 -11.51
CA LEU A 152 2.65 3.77 -12.53
C LEU A 152 3.72 3.38 -13.55
N GLU A 153 3.79 2.10 -13.91
CA GLU A 153 4.69 1.56 -14.93
C GLU A 153 3.92 0.86 -16.06
N ARG A 154 4.45 0.89 -17.29
CA ARG A 154 3.77 0.28 -18.45
C ARG A 154 3.78 -1.25 -18.42
N HIS A 155 4.86 -1.84 -17.92
CA HIS A 155 5.06 -3.28 -17.84
C HIS A 155 4.77 -3.77 -16.43
N ALA A 156 4.46 -5.06 -16.30
CA ALA A 156 4.29 -5.68 -14.99
C ALA A 156 5.63 -5.59 -14.24
N PRO A 157 5.65 -4.99 -13.03
CA PRO A 157 6.88 -4.89 -12.24
C PRO A 157 7.35 -6.27 -11.80
N ALA A 158 8.64 -6.46 -11.58
CA ALA A 158 9.17 -7.73 -11.07
C ALA A 158 8.69 -8.02 -9.64
N GLU A 159 8.60 -6.98 -8.81
CA GLU A 159 8.09 -7.08 -7.44
C GLU A 159 6.55 -7.12 -7.42
N LEU A 160 6.03 -7.90 -6.48
CA LEU A 160 4.60 -8.20 -6.38
C LEU A 160 3.97 -7.53 -5.15
N TRP A 161 2.69 -7.22 -5.26
CA TRP A 161 1.87 -6.81 -4.13
C TRP A 161 1.39 -8.02 -3.34
N GLN A 162 1.25 -7.84 -2.03
CA GLN A 162 0.64 -8.81 -1.13
C GLN A 162 -0.41 -8.10 -0.28
N ALA A 163 -1.57 -8.74 -0.13
CA ALA A 163 -2.62 -8.27 0.77
C ALA A 163 -2.52 -9.02 2.09
N ARG A 164 -2.12 -8.34 3.16
CA ARG A 164 -2.00 -8.94 4.49
C ARG A 164 -3.21 -8.60 5.35
N ASP A 165 -3.81 -9.59 6.02
CA ASP A 165 -4.98 -9.41 6.88
C ASP A 165 -4.74 -8.33 7.96
N ALA A 166 -5.56 -7.29 7.91
CA ALA A 166 -5.57 -6.17 8.85
C ALA A 166 -6.92 -6.01 9.56
N THR A 167 -7.75 -7.07 9.57
CA THR A 167 -9.11 -7.07 10.15
C THR A 167 -9.08 -7.03 11.68
N GLY A 168 -7.97 -7.45 12.29
CA GLY A 168 -7.78 -7.43 13.74
C GLY A 168 -7.99 -6.04 14.35
N LYS A 169 -8.67 -5.98 15.52
CA LYS A 169 -8.87 -4.73 16.26
C LYS A 169 -7.54 -4.21 16.83
N GLY A 170 -7.22 -2.94 16.57
CA GLY A 170 -6.06 -2.24 17.12
C GLY A 170 -4.72 -2.55 16.44
N TRP A 171 -3.61 -2.36 17.16
CA TRP A 171 -2.22 -2.50 16.69
C TRP A 171 -1.82 -3.91 16.19
N LYS A 172 -2.68 -4.92 16.38
CA LYS A 172 -2.44 -6.31 15.98
C LYS A 172 -2.44 -6.53 14.46
N ALA A 173 -2.92 -5.56 13.68
CA ALA A 173 -2.92 -5.59 12.22
C ALA A 173 -1.51 -5.71 11.61
N PHE A 174 -0.46 -5.31 12.33
CA PHE A 174 0.94 -5.49 11.91
C PHE A 174 1.69 -6.57 12.71
N LYS A 175 1.29 -6.89 13.95
CA LYS A 175 2.02 -7.90 14.78
C LYS A 175 1.94 -9.33 14.24
N LYS A 176 0.97 -9.68 13.39
CA LYS A 176 0.89 -11.03 12.80
C LYS A 176 1.89 -11.24 11.65
N MET A 177 2.58 -10.20 11.18
CA MET A 177 3.60 -10.30 10.12
C MET A 177 4.93 -10.91 10.60
N VAL A 178 5.17 -10.96 11.92
CA VAL A 178 6.50 -11.30 12.47
C VAL A 178 6.75 -12.81 12.61
N THR A 179 5.71 -13.66 12.63
CA THR A 179 5.88 -15.03 13.15
C THR A 179 6.11 -16.15 12.13
N LYS A 180 6.21 -15.89 10.82
CA LYS A 180 6.52 -16.96 9.85
C LYS A 180 7.77 -16.74 8.99
N ASP A 181 8.12 -15.50 8.66
CA ASP A 181 9.19 -15.26 7.68
C ASP A 181 10.59 -15.17 8.30
N LEU A 182 10.70 -15.08 9.64
CA LEU A 182 11.98 -15.07 10.37
C LEU A 182 12.47 -16.47 10.82
N ALA A 183 11.69 -17.53 10.57
CA ALA A 183 12.08 -18.90 10.96
C ALA A 183 12.97 -19.62 9.93
N THR A 184 13.16 -19.03 8.74
CA THR A 184 13.91 -19.67 7.66
C THR A 184 14.93 -18.71 7.06
N SER A 185 16.01 -18.47 7.79
CA SER A 185 17.29 -18.10 7.19
C SER A 185 18.39 -18.85 7.92
N PRO A 186 19.20 -19.68 7.23
CA PRO A 186 20.29 -20.39 7.85
C PRO A 186 21.37 -19.40 8.29
N SER A 187 21.83 -19.58 9.52
CA SER A 187 22.91 -18.83 10.15
C SER A 187 24.17 -18.82 9.27
N SER A 188 24.50 -17.67 8.68
CA SER A 188 25.88 -17.39 8.30
C SER A 188 26.60 -16.85 9.52
N SER A 189 27.49 -17.70 10.04
CA SER A 189 28.47 -17.39 11.07
C SER A 189 29.33 -16.21 10.65
N PHE A 190 29.10 -15.04 11.24
CA PHE A 190 30.04 -13.92 11.16
C PHE A 190 31.04 -14.04 12.31
N SER A 191 32.22 -14.56 11.99
CA SER A 191 33.36 -14.65 12.89
C SER A 191 33.79 -13.26 13.36
N ARG A 192 33.56 -12.96 14.64
CA ARG A 192 34.10 -11.74 15.27
C ARG A 192 35.52 -12.02 15.73
N SER A 193 36.47 -11.59 14.91
CA SER A 193 37.87 -11.39 15.28
C SER A 193 37.96 -10.36 16.41
N SER A 194 38.42 -10.80 17.58
CA SER A 194 38.73 -9.95 18.72
C SER A 194 40.18 -9.46 18.60
N PHE A 195 40.35 -8.18 18.28
CA PHE A 195 41.63 -7.47 18.37
C PHE A 195 41.66 -6.56 19.60
N VAL A 196 42.86 -6.40 20.14
CA VAL A 196 43.21 -6.08 21.53
C VAL A 196 43.60 -4.60 21.71
N GLY A 197 43.26 -4.04 22.89
CA GLY A 197 43.97 -2.93 23.60
C GLY A 197 43.87 -1.53 22.97
N ASN A 198 43.96 -0.40 23.66
CA ASN A 198 44.24 -0.03 25.05
C ASN A 198 43.71 1.41 25.26
N GLU A 199 43.04 1.65 26.39
CA GLU A 199 43.20 2.75 27.39
C GLU A 199 43.59 4.22 27.03
N PRO A 200 43.30 5.19 27.92
CA PRO A 200 42.73 6.50 27.59
C PRO A 200 43.68 7.71 27.70
N GLY A 201 43.26 8.85 27.14
CA GLY A 201 43.97 10.13 27.17
C GLY A 201 43.06 11.35 27.39
N THR A 202 43.28 11.98 28.54
CA THR A 202 42.76 13.20 29.19
C THR A 202 42.58 14.50 28.37
N SER A 203 41.57 15.29 28.81
CA SER A 203 41.44 16.77 28.89
C SER A 203 41.50 17.59 27.58
N ARG A 204 40.74 18.67 27.36
CA ARG A 204 40.60 19.89 28.17
C ARG A 204 39.48 20.82 27.62
N SER A 205 39.02 21.70 28.49
CA SER A 205 37.94 22.70 28.44
C SER A 205 38.19 23.94 27.55
N THR A 206 37.11 24.58 27.08
CA THR A 206 36.85 26.04 26.97
C THR A 206 35.39 26.24 26.51
N GLU A 207 34.48 26.71 27.36
CA GLU A 207 34.12 28.11 27.64
C GLU A 207 33.70 28.96 26.42
N GLY A 208 32.51 29.56 26.55
CA GLY A 208 32.24 30.91 26.06
C GLY A 208 31.19 31.05 24.95
N GLY A 209 30.14 31.84 25.21
CA GLY A 209 29.42 32.52 24.14
C GLY A 209 27.91 32.64 24.31
N ALA A 210 27.45 33.46 25.26
CA ALA A 210 26.12 34.05 25.23
C ALA A 210 26.07 35.24 24.25
N SER A 211 24.94 35.45 23.56
CA SER A 211 24.38 36.73 23.05
C SER A 211 23.13 36.37 22.21
N SER A 212 21.88 36.61 22.64
CA SER A 212 21.14 37.87 22.84
C SER A 212 20.58 38.51 21.55
N SER A 213 19.33 39.00 21.68
CA SER A 213 18.63 40.06 20.93
C SER A 213 18.25 39.78 19.47
N SER A 214 16.97 39.54 19.14
CA SER A 214 15.83 40.47 19.01
C SER A 214 15.86 41.31 17.73
N TRP A 215 14.69 41.42 17.07
CA TRP A 215 14.03 42.60 16.43
C TRP A 215 12.81 42.01 15.66
N ALA A 216 11.56 42.35 15.98
CA ALA A 216 10.82 43.55 15.53
C ALA A 216 10.77 43.65 13.99
N SER A 217 9.69 43.94 13.25
CA SER A 217 8.26 44.22 13.44
C SER A 217 7.71 44.44 12.02
N ARG A 218 6.37 44.52 11.88
CA ARG A 218 5.60 45.11 10.76
C ARG A 218 5.56 44.24 9.48
N SER A 219 4.49 44.20 8.71
CA SER A 219 3.49 45.25 8.44
C SER A 219 2.16 44.69 7.99
N SER A 220 1.10 45.30 8.53
CA SER A 220 -0.28 45.31 8.06
C SER A 220 -0.40 46.04 6.71
N ALA A 221 -1.27 45.54 5.83
CA ALA A 221 -1.96 46.27 4.78
C ALA A 221 -3.18 45.41 4.40
N ASP A 222 -4.30 45.47 5.12
CA ASP A 222 -5.42 46.42 4.98
C ASP A 222 -5.35 47.44 3.82
N MET A 223 -6.26 47.29 2.86
CA MET A 223 -7.05 48.36 2.18
C MET A 223 -7.80 47.78 0.97
N SER A 224 -9.03 47.36 1.26
CA SER A 224 -10.31 47.60 0.57
C SER A 224 -10.53 47.40 -0.96
N PRO A 225 -11.70 46.85 -1.36
CA PRO A 225 -12.31 46.95 -2.72
C PRO A 225 -13.07 48.31 -2.84
N PRO A 226 -13.94 48.67 -3.84
CA PRO A 226 -14.66 47.88 -4.87
C PRO A 226 -14.97 48.58 -6.24
N ARG A 227 -15.89 47.95 -7.01
CA ARG A 227 -16.78 48.45 -8.12
C ARG A 227 -16.18 48.44 -9.53
N ARG A 228 -16.84 47.93 -10.58
CA ARG A 228 -18.29 47.88 -10.90
C ARG A 228 -18.81 46.47 -11.22
#